data_AF-A0A0L7KZH5-F1
#
_entry.id   AF-A0A0L7KZH5-F1
#
_cell.length_a   1.000
_cell.length_b   1.000
_cell.length_c   1.000
_cell.angle_alpha   90.00
_cell.angle_beta   90.00
_cell.angle_gamma   90.00
#
_symmetry.space_group_name_H-M   'P 1'
#
loop_
_entity.id
_entity.type
_entity.pdbx_description
1 polymer ?
#
loop_
_entity_poly.entity_id
_entity_poly.type
_entity_poly.pdbx_seq_one_letter_code
_entity_poly.pdbx_strand_id
1 'polypeptide(L)'
;NVQKSKYVIPICLPRGEDLRRSFERSLATVVGWGTTRYGGGESSKQLEARLPVWRNEECDKAYFQPITDTFLCAGFTRGGVDACQGDSGGPLMLQINGRWTQIGVVSFGNKCGEPGYPGVYTRVTRYDTWLNQNLV
;
A
#
# COMPACT_ATOMS: atom_id res chain seq x y z
N ASN A 1 6.50 -19.44 16.37
CA ASN A 1 5.50 -20.19 15.57
C ASN A 1 4.14 -19.52 15.67
N VAL A 2 3.64 -18.97 14.56
CA VAL A 2 2.30 -18.37 14.47
C VAL A 2 1.31 -19.45 14.01
N GLN A 3 0.19 -19.62 14.71
CA GLN A 3 -0.84 -20.61 14.36
C GLN A 3 -1.97 -19.98 13.54
N LYS A 4 -2.38 -20.66 12.46
CA LYS A 4 -3.51 -20.22 11.62
C LYS A 4 -4.83 -20.37 12.36
N SER A 5 -5.74 -19.43 12.16
CA SER A 5 -7.12 -19.47 12.70
C SER A 5 -8.05 -18.64 11.81
N LYS A 6 -9.34 -18.53 12.18
CA LYS A 6 -10.26 -17.61 11.51
C LYS A 6 -9.88 -16.13 11.61
N TYR A 7 -8.96 -15.79 12.53
CA TYR A 7 -8.45 -14.43 12.73
C TYR A 7 -7.00 -14.25 12.25
N VAL A 8 -6.32 -15.35 11.91
CA VAL A 8 -4.90 -15.36 11.54
C VAL A 8 -4.73 -16.20 10.28
N ILE A 9 -4.72 -15.54 9.13
CA ILE A 9 -4.49 -16.15 7.83
C ILE A 9 -3.49 -15.30 7.04
N PRO A 10 -2.59 -15.94 6.26
CA PRO A 10 -1.70 -15.21 5.38
C PRO A 10 -2.48 -14.54 4.24
N ILE A 11 -1.95 -13.42 3.76
CA ILE A 11 -2.44 -12.76 2.56
C ILE A 11 -1.90 -13.45 1.29
N CYS A 12 -2.57 -13.28 0.16
CA CYS A 12 -2.04 -13.73 -1.13
C CYS A 12 -0.97 -12.77 -1.64
N LEU A 13 -0.04 -13.29 -2.43
CA LEU A 13 0.90 -12.51 -3.24
C LEU A 13 0.44 -12.51 -4.71
N PRO A 14 0.73 -11.45 -5.49
CA PRO A 14 0.44 -11.41 -6.93
C PRO A 14 1.15 -12.56 -7.65
N ARG A 15 0.51 -13.14 -8.68
CA ARG A 15 1.06 -14.26 -9.46
C ARG A 15 0.64 -14.15 -10.93
N GLY A 16 1.37 -14.82 -11.82
CA GLY A 16 1.02 -14.87 -13.24
C GLY A 16 0.92 -13.49 -13.87
N GLU A 17 -0.21 -13.18 -14.50
CA GLU A 17 -0.44 -11.88 -15.15
C GLU A 17 -0.47 -10.70 -14.16
N ASP A 18 -0.86 -10.94 -12.90
CA ASP A 18 -0.90 -9.88 -11.88
C ASP A 18 0.50 -9.33 -11.56
N LEU A 19 1.57 -10.09 -11.79
CA LEU A 19 2.94 -9.61 -11.62
C LEU A 19 3.28 -8.46 -12.56
N ARG A 20 2.63 -8.40 -13.73
CA ARG A 20 2.84 -7.37 -14.77
C ARG A 20 1.77 -6.27 -14.74
N ARG A 21 0.77 -6.39 -13.88
CA ARG A 21 -0.33 -5.43 -13.80
C ARG A 21 0.12 -4.13 -13.15
N SER A 22 -0.27 -2.99 -13.73
CA SER A 22 0.06 -1.67 -13.16
C SER A 22 -0.75 -1.33 -11.90
N PHE A 23 -1.94 -1.93 -11.78
CA PHE A 23 -2.98 -1.69 -10.79
C PHE A 23 -3.59 -0.28 -10.81
N GLU A 24 -3.21 0.56 -11.76
CA GLU A 24 -3.73 1.93 -11.93
C GLU A 24 -5.25 2.00 -11.83
N ARG A 25 -5.75 3.03 -11.15
CA ARG A 25 -7.18 3.31 -10.90
C ARG A 25 -7.91 2.25 -10.07
N SER A 26 -7.27 1.12 -9.74
CA SER A 26 -7.85 0.14 -8.82
C SER A 26 -7.94 0.77 -7.43
N LEU A 27 -9.03 0.49 -6.72
CA LEU A 27 -9.26 1.00 -5.38
C LEU A 27 -8.67 0.03 -4.36
N ALA A 28 -7.45 0.32 -3.91
CA ALA A 28 -6.71 -0.51 -2.96
C ALA A 28 -7.06 -0.16 -1.51
N THR A 29 -6.98 -1.16 -0.63
CA THR A 29 -7.25 -1.00 0.80
C THR A 29 -5.92 -1.01 1.57
N VAL A 30 -5.70 0.00 2.40
CA VAL A 30 -4.66 0.00 3.44
C VAL A 30 -5.32 -0.15 4.80
N VAL A 31 -4.66 -0.87 5.72
CA VAL A 31 -5.13 -1.08 7.09
C VAL A 31 -4.01 -0.84 8.09
N GLY A 32 -4.35 -0.35 9.27
CA GLY A 32 -3.36 -0.09 10.31
C GLY A 32 -3.91 0.57 11.56
N TRP A 33 -3.01 0.97 12.44
CA TRP A 33 -3.27 1.64 13.72
C TRP A 33 -2.56 2.99 13.83
N GLY A 34 -2.02 3.48 12.71
CA GLY A 34 -1.31 4.74 12.66
C GLY A 34 -2.15 5.94 13.09
N THR A 35 -1.50 7.10 13.08
CA THR A 35 -2.11 8.35 13.50
C THR A 35 -3.24 8.75 12.55
N THR A 36 -4.33 9.29 13.08
CA THR A 36 -5.50 9.70 12.26
C THR A 36 -5.34 11.06 11.59
N ARG A 37 -4.23 11.75 11.89
CA ARG A 37 -3.78 13.00 11.28
C ARG A 37 -2.27 13.13 11.49
N TYR A 38 -1.63 13.89 10.62
CA TYR A 38 -0.19 14.16 10.73
C TYR A 38 0.17 14.79 12.10
N GLY A 39 1.17 14.22 12.77
CA GLY A 39 1.59 14.60 14.12
C GLY A 39 0.58 14.32 15.23
N GLY A 40 -0.50 13.56 14.93
CA GLY A 40 -1.53 13.18 15.89
C GLY A 40 -1.18 11.96 16.73
N GLY A 41 -2.16 11.47 17.50
CA GLY A 41 -2.05 10.21 18.23
C GLY A 41 -2.49 9.02 17.38
N GLU A 42 -1.89 7.85 17.68
CA GLU A 42 -2.24 6.56 17.08
C GLU A 42 -3.68 6.14 17.39
N SER A 43 -4.25 5.32 16.52
CA SER A 43 -5.59 4.78 16.73
C SER A 43 -5.57 3.60 17.70
N SER A 44 -6.51 3.57 18.65
CA SER A 44 -6.70 2.41 19.54
C SER A 44 -7.43 1.24 18.88
N LYS A 45 -7.90 1.42 17.64
CA LYS A 45 -8.59 0.41 16.84
C LYS A 45 -7.93 0.29 15.46
N GLN A 46 -8.00 -0.89 14.87
CA GLN A 46 -7.60 -1.05 13.48
C GLN A 46 -8.55 -0.23 12.60
N LEU A 47 -7.99 0.56 11.70
CA LEU A 47 -8.73 1.31 10.70
C LEU A 47 -8.40 0.77 9.31
N GLU A 48 -9.30 1.04 8.37
CA GLU A 48 -9.08 0.79 6.95
C GLU A 48 -9.39 2.04 6.12
N ALA A 49 -8.64 2.20 5.03
CA ALA A 49 -8.84 3.27 4.06
C ALA A 49 -8.75 2.71 2.64
N ARG A 50 -9.57 3.24 1.74
CA ARG A 50 -9.60 2.87 0.33
C ARG A 50 -9.02 3.99 -0.54
N LEU A 51 -7.98 3.68 -1.30
CA LEU A 51 -7.17 4.65 -2.03
C LEU A 51 -7.02 4.20 -3.49
N PRO A 52 -7.29 5.08 -4.49
CA PRO A 52 -7.06 4.73 -5.88
C PRO A 52 -5.55 4.71 -6.16
N VAL A 53 -5.09 3.68 -6.87
CA VAL A 53 -3.70 3.58 -7.32
C VAL A 53 -3.43 4.58 -8.44
N TRP A 54 -2.33 5.31 -8.32
CA TRP A 54 -1.88 6.30 -9.29
C TRP A 54 -1.06 5.68 -10.42
N ARG A 55 -0.97 6.41 -11.53
CA ARG A 55 0.08 6.17 -12.52
C ARG A 55 1.43 6.53 -11.91
N ASN A 56 2.44 5.69 -12.09
CA ASN A 56 3.78 5.96 -11.54
C ASN A 56 4.34 7.29 -12.06
N GLU A 57 4.13 7.60 -13.35
CA GLU A 57 4.56 8.86 -13.97
C GLU A 57 3.90 10.10 -13.36
N GLU A 58 2.64 10.00 -12.92
CA GLU A 58 1.93 11.09 -12.24
C GLU A 58 2.44 11.24 -10.80
N CYS A 59 2.75 10.12 -10.14
CA CYS A 59 3.33 10.13 -8.80
C CYS A 59 4.76 10.70 -8.80
N ASP A 60 5.58 10.35 -9.78
CA ASP A 60 6.96 10.86 -9.92
C ASP A 60 6.97 12.38 -10.04
N LYS A 61 6.03 12.95 -10.80
CA LYS A 61 5.86 14.41 -10.91
C LYS A 61 5.43 15.10 -9.61
N ALA A 62 4.83 14.36 -8.67
CA ALA A 62 4.39 14.91 -7.39
C ALA A 62 5.51 15.00 -6.35
N TYR A 63 6.62 14.28 -6.54
CA TYR A 63 7.72 14.23 -5.59
C TYR A 63 9.02 14.78 -6.18
N PHE A 64 9.86 15.39 -5.34
CA PHE A 64 11.20 15.84 -5.76
C PHE A 64 12.19 14.68 -5.90
N GLN A 65 11.97 13.61 -5.15
CA GLN A 65 12.77 12.40 -5.23
C GLN A 65 12.19 11.46 -6.30
N PRO A 66 13.03 10.74 -7.07
CA PRO A 66 12.55 9.84 -8.10
C PRO A 66 11.63 8.75 -7.55
N ILE A 67 10.48 8.57 -8.18
CA ILE A 67 9.54 7.46 -7.95
C ILE A 67 9.75 6.43 -9.06
N THR A 68 10.70 5.53 -8.84
CA THR A 68 11.01 4.41 -9.74
C THR A 68 9.90 3.35 -9.76
N ASP A 69 10.03 2.38 -10.65
CA ASP A 69 9.07 1.28 -10.83
C ASP A 69 8.98 0.33 -9.62
N THR A 70 9.97 0.39 -8.70
CA THR A 70 9.96 -0.28 -7.37
C THR A 70 8.95 0.32 -6.40
N PHE A 71 8.36 1.47 -6.73
CA PHE A 71 7.30 2.10 -5.96
C PHE A 71 5.93 1.97 -6.64
N LEU A 72 4.90 2.14 -5.82
CA LEU A 72 3.50 2.24 -6.19
C LEU A 72 2.90 3.35 -5.33
N CYS A 73 2.07 4.21 -5.92
CA CYS A 73 1.44 5.30 -5.18
C CYS A 73 -0.06 5.16 -5.13
N ALA A 74 -0.69 5.54 -4.03
CA ALA A 74 -2.13 5.50 -3.86
C ALA A 74 -2.62 6.67 -2.99
N GLY A 75 -3.74 7.26 -3.37
CA GLY A 75 -4.31 8.42 -2.67
C GLY A 75 -5.33 9.15 -3.51
N PHE A 76 -6.19 9.97 -2.91
CA PHE A 76 -7.03 10.87 -3.70
C PHE A 76 -6.24 12.12 -4.09
N THR A 77 -6.40 12.62 -5.31
CA THR A 77 -5.73 13.86 -5.76
C THR A 77 -6.08 15.06 -4.90
N ARG A 78 -7.30 15.08 -4.33
CA ARG A 78 -7.74 16.11 -3.38
C ARG A 78 -7.26 15.89 -1.94
N GLY A 79 -6.48 14.84 -1.68
CA GLY A 79 -6.04 14.47 -0.33
C GLY A 79 -7.17 13.91 0.53
N GLY A 80 -7.00 14.03 1.85
CA GLY A 80 -7.98 13.72 2.90
C GLY A 80 -7.92 12.29 3.45
N VAL A 81 -7.66 11.29 2.61
CA VAL A 81 -7.59 9.87 3.02
C VAL A 81 -6.22 9.30 2.65
N ASP A 82 -5.54 8.68 3.61
CA ASP A 82 -4.20 8.12 3.44
C ASP A 82 -3.84 7.15 4.59
N ALA A 83 -2.75 6.40 4.42
CA ALA A 83 -2.00 5.85 5.54
C ALA A 83 -1.22 6.97 6.24
N CYS A 84 -0.81 6.78 7.50
CA CYS A 84 -0.10 7.82 8.23
C CYS A 84 1.01 7.26 9.12
N GLN A 85 1.54 8.08 10.03
CA GLN A 85 2.65 7.71 10.90
C GLN A 85 2.24 6.52 11.78
N GLY A 86 3.11 5.52 11.86
CA GLY A 86 2.82 4.25 12.54
C GLY A 86 2.28 3.14 11.64
N ASP A 87 1.82 3.45 10.42
CA ASP A 87 1.38 2.42 9.46
C ASP A 87 2.53 1.84 8.61
N SER A 88 3.75 2.37 8.70
CA SER A 88 4.93 1.91 7.95
C SER A 88 5.14 0.40 8.07
N GLY A 89 5.33 -0.27 6.93
CA GLY A 89 5.40 -1.74 6.86
C GLY A 89 4.04 -2.44 6.73
N GLY A 90 2.94 -1.72 6.93
CA GLY A 90 1.57 -2.22 6.75
C GLY A 90 1.23 -2.55 5.30
N PRO A 91 0.15 -3.33 5.07
CA PRO A 91 -0.17 -3.83 3.74
C PRO A 91 -1.04 -2.83 2.95
N LEU A 92 -0.74 -2.66 1.66
CA LEU A 92 -1.68 -2.15 0.67
C LEU A 92 -2.18 -3.31 -0.18
N MET A 93 -3.49 -3.49 -0.23
CA MET A 93 -4.12 -4.73 -0.69
C MET A 93 -5.20 -4.48 -1.74
N LEU A 94 -5.39 -5.43 -2.65
CA LEU A 94 -6.51 -5.48 -3.58
C LEU A 94 -7.25 -6.80 -3.45
N GLN A 95 -8.56 -6.80 -3.71
CA GLN A 95 -9.28 -8.03 -3.98
C GLN A 95 -9.10 -8.41 -5.45
N ILE A 96 -8.41 -9.53 -5.69
CA ILE A 96 -8.18 -10.11 -7.02
C ILE A 96 -8.80 -11.50 -7.00
N ASN A 97 -9.74 -11.78 -7.91
CA ASN A 97 -10.46 -13.06 -7.99
C ASN A 97 -11.06 -13.51 -6.65
N GLY A 98 -11.62 -12.56 -5.89
CA GLY A 98 -12.25 -12.81 -4.59
C GLY A 98 -11.27 -13.03 -3.42
N ARG A 99 -9.97 -12.81 -3.62
CA ARG A 99 -8.93 -12.97 -2.58
C ARG A 99 -8.17 -11.68 -2.33
N TRP A 100 -7.91 -11.37 -1.05
CA TRP A 100 -7.02 -10.28 -0.68
C TRP A 100 -5.58 -10.61 -1.09
N THR A 101 -5.00 -9.72 -1.88
CA THR A 101 -3.66 -9.82 -2.44
C THR A 101 -2.88 -8.56 -2.09
N GLN A 102 -1.69 -8.70 -1.50
CA GLN A 102 -0.86 -7.56 -1.15
C GLN A 102 -0.09 -7.06 -2.37
N ILE A 103 -0.35 -5.82 -2.77
CA ILE A 103 0.29 -5.18 -3.92
C ILE A 103 1.34 -4.15 -3.52
N GLY A 104 1.28 -3.68 -2.27
CA GLY A 104 2.21 -2.69 -1.74
C GLY A 104 2.51 -2.86 -0.25
N VAL A 105 3.57 -2.20 0.19
CA VAL A 105 3.96 -2.06 1.60
C VAL A 105 4.04 -0.56 1.91
N VAL A 106 3.35 -0.09 2.95
CA VAL A 106 3.37 1.33 3.37
C VAL A 106 4.81 1.77 3.61
N SER A 107 5.24 2.86 2.97
CA SER A 107 6.62 3.36 3.05
C SER A 107 6.69 4.79 3.55
N PHE A 108 6.37 5.76 2.71
CA PHE A 108 6.48 7.20 3.02
C PHE A 108 5.42 8.02 2.30
N GLY A 109 5.31 9.30 2.65
CA GLY A 109 4.44 10.27 1.99
C GLY A 109 4.74 11.69 2.48
N ASN A 110 4.21 12.69 1.78
CA ASN A 110 4.24 14.07 2.27
C ASN A 110 3.07 14.31 3.22
N LYS A 111 3.36 14.37 4.52
CA LYS A 111 2.35 14.34 5.60
C LYS A 111 1.39 13.16 5.40
N CYS A 112 0.11 13.32 5.75
CA CYS A 112 -0.91 12.29 5.59
C CYS A 112 -2.13 12.89 4.90
N GLY A 113 -2.45 12.37 3.71
CA GLY A 113 -3.59 12.84 2.92
C GLY A 113 -3.44 14.28 2.44
N GLU A 114 -2.22 14.74 2.17
CA GLU A 114 -1.97 16.07 1.62
C GLU A 114 -2.43 16.14 0.14
N PRO A 115 -3.19 17.17 -0.28
CA PRO A 115 -3.62 17.31 -1.67
C PRO A 115 -2.44 17.31 -2.65
N GLY A 116 -2.56 16.53 -3.72
CA GLY A 116 -1.51 16.38 -4.74
C GLY A 116 -0.37 15.42 -4.38
N TYR A 117 -0.30 14.92 -3.13
CA TYR A 117 0.74 14.00 -2.69
C TYR A 117 0.13 12.63 -2.32
N PRO A 118 0.14 11.64 -3.21
CA PRO A 118 -0.31 10.29 -2.84
C PRO A 118 0.69 9.66 -1.87
N GLY A 119 0.20 8.76 -1.00
CA GLY A 119 1.07 7.89 -0.21
C GLY A 119 1.90 6.99 -1.14
N VAL A 120 3.14 6.72 -0.76
CA VAL A 120 4.10 5.91 -1.51
C VAL A 120 4.34 4.58 -0.80
N TYR A 121 4.27 3.52 -1.60
CA TYR A 121 4.33 2.14 -1.16
C TYR A 121 5.42 1.41 -1.94
N THR A 122 6.14 0.48 -1.29
CA THR A 122 7.02 -0.46 -2.00
C THR A 122 6.17 -1.39 -2.85
N ARG A 123 6.43 -1.48 -4.16
CA ARG A 123 5.67 -2.31 -5.10
C ARG A 123 6.05 -3.78 -4.96
N VAL A 124 5.16 -4.60 -4.40
CA VAL A 124 5.42 -6.03 -4.11
C VAL A 124 5.83 -6.81 -5.37
N THR A 125 5.21 -6.53 -6.53
CA THR A 125 5.50 -7.27 -7.77
C THR A 125 6.94 -7.12 -8.26
N ARG A 126 7.68 -6.08 -7.84
CA ARG A 126 9.10 -5.90 -8.20
C ARG A 126 10.05 -6.72 -7.33
N TYR A 127 9.55 -7.29 -6.25
CA TYR A 127 10.33 -8.12 -5.34
C TYR A 127 9.93 -9.60 -5.43
N ASP A 128 9.15 -10.01 -6.42
CA ASP A 128 8.67 -11.39 -6.58
C ASP A 128 9.81 -12.42 -6.62
N THR A 129 10.88 -12.16 -7.37
CA THR A 129 12.05 -13.06 -7.40
C THR A 129 12.67 -13.24 -6.01
N TRP A 130 12.89 -12.14 -5.29
CA TRP A 130 13.46 -12.18 -3.95
C TRP A 130 12.51 -12.86 -2.96
N LEU A 131 11.20 -12.58 -3.05
CA LEU A 131 10.18 -13.24 -2.23
C LEU A 131 10.18 -14.75 -2.47
N ASN A 132 10.12 -15.21 -3.71
CA ASN A 132 10.11 -16.63 -4.04
C ASN A 132 11.38 -17.38 -3.60
N GLN A 133 12.51 -16.68 -3.40
CA GLN A 133 13.74 -17.26 -2.87
C GLN A 133 13.78 -17.32 -1.33
N ASN A 134 12.96 -16.54 -0.63
CA ASN A 134 13.04 -16.36 0.83
C ASN A 134 11.74 -16.70 1.57
N LEU A 135 10.66 -17.02 0.86
CA LEU A 135 9.45 -17.57 1.47
C LEU A 135 9.75 -18.98 1.98
N VAL A 136 9.49 -19.20 3.27
CA VAL A 136 9.67 -20.47 3.99
C VAL A 136 8.34 -21.21 4.10
#